data_AF-A0A7W9QEQ4-F1
#
_entry.id   AF-A0A7W9QEQ4-F1
#
_cell.length_a   1.000
_cell.length_b   1.000
_cell.length_c   1.000
_cell.angle_alpha   90.00
_cell.angle_beta   90.00
_cell.angle_gamma   90.00
#
_symmetry.space_group_name_H-M   'P 1'
#
loop_
_entity.id
_entity.type
_entity.pdbx_description
1 polymer ?
#
loop_
_entity_poly.entity_id
_entity_poly.type
_entity_poly.pdbx_seq_one_letter_code
_entity_poly.pdbx_strand_id
1 'polypeptide(L)'
;MQIAEGKTPTRRSRLTPEREGELYNAVIDLLREVGYEALTMDAVATRTRASKATLYRQWKGKPELVATALRSLKPVALREIDTGSLRGDLREMVRCGEHNAERDADLLRGLAHAAHDNPDLEQALRELLIAPELIALDALLTRAVARGEIAEGTPATHFVPHMMTGAFVARPLIDAAYADDAFLYEYIDAVILPALGADPDVTPRTVVT
;
A
#
# COMPACT_ATOMS: atom_id res chain seq x y z
N MET A 1 17.04 17.22 -23.96
CA MET A 1 17.08 15.74 -23.84
C MET A 1 15.67 15.30 -23.49
N GLN A 2 14.93 14.76 -24.47
CA GLN A 2 13.52 14.38 -24.33
C GLN A 2 13.41 13.10 -23.48
N ILE A 3 12.65 13.17 -22.40
CA ILE A 3 12.27 12.02 -21.58
C ILE A 3 11.05 11.36 -22.21
N ALA A 4 11.24 10.11 -22.63
CA ALA A 4 10.20 9.26 -23.18
C ALA A 4 9.20 8.85 -22.09
N GLU A 5 7.92 9.09 -22.33
CA GLU A 5 6.80 8.60 -21.51
C GLU A 5 6.79 7.06 -21.52
N GLY A 6 7.21 6.48 -20.40
CA GLY A 6 7.11 5.04 -20.14
C GLY A 6 5.65 4.65 -19.88
N LYS A 7 4.90 4.37 -20.95
CA LYS A 7 3.56 3.78 -20.89
C LYS A 7 3.63 2.42 -20.18
N THR A 8 3.13 2.35 -18.94
CA THR A 8 2.98 1.09 -18.20
C THR A 8 2.11 0.13 -19.01
N PRO A 9 2.55 -1.11 -19.31
CA PRO A 9 1.76 -2.04 -20.08
C PRO A 9 0.53 -2.47 -19.27
N THR A 10 -0.62 -1.87 -19.58
CA THR A 10 -1.91 -2.32 -19.05
C THR A 10 -2.19 -3.69 -19.67
N ARG A 11 -1.90 -4.76 -18.92
CA ARG A 11 -2.26 -6.14 -19.31
C ARG A 11 -3.79 -6.19 -19.35
N ARG A 12 -4.37 -6.00 -20.54
CA ARG A 12 -5.83 -6.00 -20.73
C ARG A 12 -6.39 -7.35 -20.27
N SER A 13 -6.96 -7.36 -19.07
CA SER A 13 -7.78 -8.47 -18.63
C SER A 13 -8.94 -8.63 -19.60
N ARG A 14 -9.29 -9.89 -19.93
CA ARG A 14 -10.52 -10.19 -20.69
C ARG A 14 -11.74 -10.25 -19.77
N LEU A 15 -11.55 -10.06 -18.47
CA LEU A 15 -12.61 -9.91 -17.48
C LEU A 15 -13.08 -8.45 -17.47
N THR A 16 -14.36 -8.24 -17.20
CA THR A 16 -14.83 -6.89 -16.89
C THR A 16 -14.27 -6.45 -15.53
N PRO A 17 -14.11 -5.15 -15.26
CA PRO A 17 -13.62 -4.66 -13.97
C PRO A 17 -14.44 -5.19 -12.79
N GLU A 18 -15.76 -5.32 -12.95
CA GLU A 18 -16.65 -5.87 -11.91
C GLU A 18 -16.30 -7.32 -11.62
N ARG A 19 -16.11 -8.13 -12.67
CA ARG A 19 -15.79 -9.56 -12.51
C ARG A 19 -14.39 -9.78 -11.93
N GLU A 20 -13.47 -8.88 -12.24
CA GLU A 20 -12.13 -8.89 -11.68
C GLU A 20 -12.15 -8.51 -10.18
N GLY A 21 -12.95 -7.52 -9.77
CA GLY A 21 -13.18 -7.19 -8.37
C GLY A 21 -13.81 -8.34 -7.57
N GLU A 22 -14.85 -8.99 -8.12
CA GLU A 22 -15.44 -10.19 -7.51
C GLU A 22 -14.42 -11.32 -7.33
N LEU A 23 -13.53 -11.50 -8.31
CA LEU A 23 -12.48 -12.51 -8.26
C LEU A 23 -11.47 -12.20 -7.16
N TYR A 24 -11.01 -10.96 -7.05
CA TYR A 24 -10.06 -10.57 -6.01
C TYR A 24 -10.64 -10.68 -4.61
N ASN A 25 -11.88 -10.24 -4.40
CA ASN A 25 -12.56 -10.44 -3.12
C ASN A 25 -12.64 -11.92 -2.74
N ALA A 26 -13.02 -12.79 -3.69
CA ALA A 26 -13.07 -14.23 -3.45
C ALA A 26 -11.69 -14.86 -3.17
N VAL A 27 -10.61 -14.35 -3.79
CA VAL A 27 -9.23 -14.79 -3.50
C VAL A 27 -8.83 -14.37 -2.10
N ILE A 28 -9.14 -13.14 -1.68
CA ILE A 28 -8.80 -12.60 -0.37
C ILE A 28 -9.57 -13.32 0.74
N ASP A 29 -10.87 -13.56 0.54
CA ASP A 29 -11.68 -14.35 1.47
C ASP A 29 -11.10 -15.75 1.65
N LEU A 30 -10.80 -16.44 0.56
CA LEU A 30 -10.21 -17.77 0.62
C LEU A 30 -8.83 -17.74 1.28
N LEU A 31 -8.00 -16.73 0.98
CA LEU A 31 -6.69 -16.56 1.61
C LEU A 31 -6.82 -16.33 3.13
N ARG A 32 -7.84 -15.60 3.59
CA ARG A 32 -8.17 -15.42 5.01
C ARG A 32 -8.67 -16.72 5.65
N GLU A 33 -9.42 -17.54 4.92
CA GLU A 33 -9.97 -18.81 5.41
C GLU A 33 -8.88 -19.88 5.60
N VAL A 34 -7.94 -20.02 4.67
CA VAL A 34 -7.00 -21.16 4.64
C VAL A 34 -5.52 -20.78 4.76
N GLY A 35 -5.18 -19.50 4.65
CA GLY A 35 -3.79 -19.03 4.62
C GLY A 35 -3.09 -19.27 3.27
N TYR A 36 -1.91 -18.68 3.09
CA TYR A 36 -1.19 -18.71 1.80
C TYR A 36 -0.73 -20.11 1.39
N GLU A 37 -0.28 -20.93 2.35
CA GLU A 37 0.26 -22.25 2.07
C GLU A 37 -0.80 -23.21 1.54
N ALA A 38 -1.99 -23.23 2.16
CA ALA A 38 -3.09 -24.10 1.73
C ALA A 38 -3.88 -23.53 0.53
N LEU A 39 -3.68 -22.26 0.17
CA LEU A 39 -4.30 -21.68 -1.02
C LEU A 39 -3.75 -22.33 -2.28
N THR A 40 -4.65 -22.87 -3.11
CA THR A 40 -4.31 -23.47 -4.42
C THR A 40 -5.05 -22.79 -5.56
N MET A 41 -4.46 -22.83 -6.76
CA MET A 41 -5.09 -22.30 -7.97
C MET A 41 -6.39 -23.05 -8.33
N ASP A 42 -6.52 -24.32 -7.94
CA ASP A 42 -7.74 -25.11 -8.14
C ASP A 42 -8.87 -24.68 -7.20
N ALA A 43 -8.54 -24.43 -5.93
CA ALA A 43 -9.49 -23.88 -4.97
C ALA A 43 -9.97 -22.48 -5.40
N VAL A 44 -9.06 -21.63 -5.87
CA VAL A 44 -9.42 -20.31 -6.43
C VAL A 44 -10.31 -20.44 -7.66
N ALA A 45 -9.95 -21.28 -8.64
CA ALA A 45 -10.74 -21.48 -9.85
C ALA A 45 -12.19 -21.92 -9.51
N THR A 46 -12.32 -22.82 -8.54
CA THR A 46 -13.61 -23.30 -8.03
C THR A 46 -14.39 -22.16 -7.35
N ARG A 47 -13.77 -21.43 -6.42
CA ARG A 47 -14.42 -20.34 -5.65
C ARG A 47 -14.89 -19.19 -6.54
N THR A 48 -14.09 -18.85 -7.55
CA THR A 48 -14.33 -17.71 -8.46
C THR A 48 -15.13 -18.09 -9.71
N ARG A 49 -15.43 -19.39 -9.88
CA ARG A 49 -16.02 -19.96 -11.10
C ARG A 49 -15.24 -19.56 -12.36
N ALA A 50 -13.92 -19.43 -12.25
CA ALA A 50 -13.02 -19.13 -13.35
C ALA A 50 -12.33 -20.40 -13.85
N SER A 51 -11.94 -20.44 -15.12
CA SER A 51 -11.11 -21.55 -15.61
C SER A 51 -9.66 -21.38 -15.12
N LYS A 52 -9.04 -22.48 -14.68
CA LYS A 52 -7.62 -22.52 -14.29
C LYS A 52 -6.71 -21.92 -15.36
N ALA A 53 -6.94 -22.27 -16.63
CA ALA A 53 -6.21 -21.73 -17.77
C ALA A 53 -6.31 -20.19 -17.89
N THR A 54 -7.44 -19.59 -17.51
CA THR A 54 -7.60 -18.13 -17.49
C THR A 54 -6.80 -17.50 -16.36
N LEU A 55 -6.81 -18.11 -15.16
CA LEU A 55 -6.03 -17.62 -14.03
C LEU A 55 -4.52 -17.64 -14.33
N TYR A 56 -3.96 -18.75 -14.82
CA TYR A 56 -2.54 -18.81 -15.17
C TYR A 56 -2.17 -17.85 -16.32
N ARG A 57 -3.04 -17.67 -17.31
CA ARG A 57 -2.80 -16.72 -18.40
C ARG A 57 -2.78 -15.27 -17.92
N GLN A 58 -3.51 -14.91 -16.86
CA GLN A 58 -3.63 -13.53 -16.39
C GLN A 58 -2.73 -13.18 -15.21
N TRP A 59 -2.35 -14.13 -14.35
CA TRP A 59 -1.50 -13.85 -13.19
C TRP A 59 -0.30 -14.79 -13.06
N LYS A 60 0.01 -15.63 -14.07
CA LYS A 60 1.21 -16.51 -14.11
C LYS A 60 1.43 -17.46 -12.91
N GLY A 61 0.57 -17.47 -11.89
CA GLY A 61 0.70 -18.31 -10.71
C GLY A 61 0.02 -17.71 -9.47
N LYS A 62 0.13 -18.44 -8.35
CA LYS A 62 -0.38 -18.05 -7.03
C LYS A 62 0.23 -16.75 -6.50
N PRO A 63 1.58 -16.53 -6.56
CA PRO A 63 2.20 -15.31 -6.05
C PRO A 63 1.66 -14.02 -6.65
N GLU A 64 1.72 -13.89 -7.97
CA GLU A 64 1.24 -12.73 -8.73
C GLU A 64 -0.27 -12.51 -8.52
N LEU A 65 -1.07 -13.57 -8.46
CA LEU A 65 -2.52 -13.46 -8.22
C LEU A 65 -2.80 -12.89 -6.83
N VAL A 66 -2.16 -13.44 -5.80
CA VAL A 66 -2.34 -12.99 -4.41
C VAL A 66 -1.91 -11.54 -4.25
N ALA A 67 -0.72 -11.18 -4.75
CA ALA A 67 -0.23 -9.81 -4.67
C ALA A 67 -1.14 -8.82 -5.41
N THR A 68 -1.66 -9.19 -6.58
CA THR A 68 -2.61 -8.35 -7.33
C THR A 68 -3.95 -8.23 -6.61
N ALA A 69 -4.46 -9.31 -6.02
CA ALA A 69 -5.69 -9.29 -5.23
C ALA A 69 -5.56 -8.38 -4.01
N LEU A 70 -4.46 -8.48 -3.26
CA LEU A 70 -4.18 -7.58 -2.13
C LEU A 70 -4.06 -6.12 -2.56
N ARG A 71 -3.43 -5.87 -3.71
CA ARG A 71 -3.36 -4.52 -4.27
C ARG A 71 -4.75 -3.96 -4.57
N SER A 72 -5.72 -4.79 -4.94
CA SER A 72 -7.08 -4.32 -5.20
C SER A 72 -7.81 -3.79 -3.94
N LEU A 73 -7.34 -4.15 -2.74
CA LEU A 73 -7.82 -3.54 -1.48
C LEU A 73 -7.28 -2.14 -1.27
N LYS A 74 -6.13 -1.81 -1.88
CA LYS A 74 -5.48 -0.51 -1.72
C LYS A 74 -6.19 0.53 -2.59
N PRO A 75 -6.42 1.73 -2.05
CA PRO A 75 -7.00 2.82 -2.83
C PRO A 75 -6.02 3.22 -3.94
N VAL A 76 -6.48 3.17 -5.20
CA VAL A 76 -5.73 3.66 -6.37
C VAL A 76 -5.46 5.18 -6.29
N ALA A 77 -6.09 5.87 -5.35
CA ALA A 77 -6.08 7.32 -5.20
C ALA A 77 -4.93 7.90 -4.36
N LEU A 78 -4.01 7.11 -3.76
CA LEU A 78 -2.94 7.70 -2.91
C LEU A 78 -2.08 8.73 -3.65
N ARG A 79 -1.81 8.49 -4.94
CA ARG A 79 -1.08 9.44 -5.80
C ARG A 79 -1.84 10.75 -6.04
N GLU A 80 -3.15 10.76 -5.83
CA GLU A 80 -4.08 11.89 -6.08
C GLU A 80 -4.33 12.69 -4.80
N ILE A 81 -3.78 12.26 -3.65
CA ILE A 81 -3.87 12.99 -2.39
C ILE A 81 -3.03 14.26 -2.47
N ASP A 82 -3.69 15.41 -2.54
CA ASP A 82 -3.07 16.72 -2.39
C ASP A 82 -4.05 17.66 -1.67
N THR A 83 -4.00 17.61 -0.35
CA THR A 83 -4.77 18.46 0.56
C THR A 83 -4.19 19.87 0.68
N GLY A 84 -3.00 20.11 0.11
CA GLY A 84 -2.26 21.36 0.20
C GLY A 84 -1.32 21.47 1.40
N SER A 85 -1.19 20.42 2.22
CA SER A 85 -0.23 20.37 3.34
C SER A 85 0.27 18.94 3.58
N LEU A 86 1.52 18.78 4.01
CA LEU A 86 2.13 17.49 4.34
C LEU A 86 1.33 16.75 5.41
N ARG A 87 0.93 17.46 6.48
CA ARG A 87 0.10 16.90 7.56
C ARG A 87 -1.22 16.37 7.01
N GLY A 88 -1.91 17.18 6.20
CA GLY A 88 -3.18 16.77 5.60
C GLY A 88 -3.01 15.58 4.65
N ASP A 89 -1.95 15.57 3.85
CA ASP A 89 -1.67 14.50 2.89
C ASP A 89 -1.39 13.17 3.62
N LEU A 90 -0.58 13.17 4.68
CA LEU A 90 -0.29 11.97 5.48
C LEU A 90 -1.52 11.43 6.21
N ARG A 91 -2.36 12.32 6.76
CA ARG A 91 -3.61 11.92 7.43
C ARG A 91 -4.64 11.38 6.44
N GLU A 92 -4.77 11.99 5.27
CA GLU A 92 -5.64 11.51 4.21
C GLU A 92 -5.20 10.12 3.71
N MET A 93 -3.89 9.88 3.62
CA MET A 93 -3.35 8.57 3.26
C MET A 93 -3.72 7.49 4.27
N VAL A 94 -3.71 7.81 5.57
CA VAL A 94 -4.19 6.90 6.64
C VAL A 94 -5.67 6.62 6.47
N ARG A 95 -6.50 7.67 6.36
CA ARG A 95 -7.96 7.56 6.18
C ARG A 95 -8.34 6.67 5.00
N CYS A 96 -7.64 6.79 3.88
CA CYS A 96 -7.89 6.00 2.69
C CYS A 96 -7.49 4.51 2.85
N GLY A 97 -6.56 4.20 3.74
CA GLY A 97 -6.04 2.85 3.95
C GLY A 97 -6.85 1.96 4.91
N GLU A 98 -7.86 2.50 5.60
CA GLU A 98 -8.45 1.89 6.81
C GLU A 98 -9.56 0.86 6.56
N HIS A 99 -9.96 0.55 5.32
CA HIS A 99 -11.00 -0.45 5.10
C HIS A 99 -10.50 -1.87 5.49
N ASN A 100 -10.60 -2.22 6.79
CA ASN A 100 -10.28 -3.47 7.49
C ASN A 100 -8.86 -3.63 8.08
N ALA A 101 -8.31 -2.59 8.75
CA ALA A 101 -6.98 -2.63 9.37
C ALA A 101 -6.68 -3.89 10.22
N GLU A 102 -7.64 -4.36 11.02
CA GLU A 102 -7.47 -5.56 11.86
C GLU A 102 -7.32 -6.85 11.05
N ARG A 103 -8.23 -7.09 10.11
CA ARG A 103 -8.24 -8.29 9.26
C ARG A 103 -7.08 -8.29 8.28
N ASP A 104 -6.65 -7.12 7.85
CA ASP A 104 -5.52 -6.97 6.95
C ASP A 104 -4.19 -7.15 7.68
N ALA A 105 -4.09 -6.75 8.96
CA ALA A 105 -2.87 -6.96 9.76
C ALA A 105 -2.53 -8.45 9.94
N ASP A 106 -3.51 -9.29 10.30
CA ASP A 106 -3.28 -10.73 10.47
C ASP A 106 -2.96 -11.41 9.14
N LEU A 107 -3.65 -11.01 8.07
CA LEU A 107 -3.39 -11.47 6.71
C LEU A 107 -1.96 -11.14 6.26
N LEU A 108 -1.53 -9.89 6.45
CA LEU A 108 -0.19 -9.41 6.11
C LEU A 108 0.88 -10.11 6.95
N ARG A 109 0.62 -10.41 8.23
CA ARG A 109 1.56 -11.18 9.07
C ARG A 109 1.74 -12.61 8.55
N GLY A 110 0.64 -13.29 8.19
CA GLY A 110 0.70 -14.62 7.60
C GLY A 110 1.44 -14.64 6.26
N LEU A 111 1.23 -13.61 5.44
CA LEU A 111 1.93 -13.44 4.16
C LEU A 111 3.42 -13.12 4.33
N ALA A 112 3.78 -12.29 5.30
CA ALA A 112 5.18 -11.99 5.60
C ALA A 112 5.94 -13.26 6.01
N HIS A 113 5.30 -14.14 6.79
CA HIS A 113 5.86 -15.44 7.11
C HIS A 113 6.02 -16.31 5.85
N ALA A 114 4.98 -16.43 5.02
CA ALA A 114 5.05 -17.23 3.78
C ALA A 114 6.09 -16.69 2.78
N ALA A 115 6.26 -15.37 2.70
CA ALA A 115 7.22 -14.73 1.81
C ALA A 115 8.67 -15.03 2.20
N HIS A 116 8.94 -15.30 3.48
CA HIS A 116 10.28 -15.67 3.94
C HIS A 116 10.81 -16.94 3.27
N ASP A 117 9.93 -17.93 3.08
CA ASP A 117 10.28 -19.22 2.48
C ASP A 117 9.97 -19.29 0.97
N ASN A 118 9.41 -18.22 0.39
CA ASN A 118 8.95 -18.19 -0.99
C ASN A 118 9.42 -16.91 -1.73
N PRO A 119 10.57 -16.97 -2.43
CA PRO A 119 11.12 -15.82 -3.16
C PRO A 119 10.19 -15.25 -4.23
N ASP A 120 9.37 -16.09 -4.88
CA ASP A 120 8.43 -15.63 -5.91
C ASP A 120 7.29 -14.80 -5.29
N LEU A 121 6.82 -15.19 -4.08
CA LEU A 121 5.86 -14.40 -3.31
C LEU A 121 6.48 -13.10 -2.83
N GLU A 122 7.69 -13.15 -2.27
CA GLU A 122 8.40 -11.94 -1.82
C GLU A 122 8.53 -10.93 -2.97
N GLN A 123 8.97 -11.39 -4.15
CA GLN A 123 9.11 -10.54 -5.33
C GLN A 123 7.76 -9.97 -5.78
N ALA A 124 6.71 -10.80 -5.85
CA ALA A 124 5.38 -10.35 -6.26
C ALA A 124 4.80 -9.30 -5.28
N LEU A 125 4.93 -9.49 -3.97
CA LEU A 125 4.51 -8.52 -2.96
C LEU A 125 5.31 -7.22 -3.09
N ARG A 126 6.64 -7.32 -3.26
CA ARG A 126 7.51 -6.15 -3.43
C ARG A 126 7.11 -5.31 -4.64
N GLU A 127 6.93 -5.93 -5.80
CA GLU A 127 6.64 -5.23 -7.06
C GLU A 127 5.21 -4.71 -7.14
N LEU A 128 4.23 -5.53 -6.74
CA LEU A 128 2.83 -5.25 -7.01
C LEU A 128 2.12 -4.56 -5.85
N LEU A 129 2.59 -4.75 -4.61
CA LEU A 129 1.97 -4.20 -3.41
C LEU A 129 2.81 -3.09 -2.76
N ILE A 130 4.13 -3.25 -2.63
CA ILE A 130 4.97 -2.32 -1.85
C ILE A 130 5.49 -1.15 -2.70
N ALA A 131 6.13 -1.43 -3.84
CA ALA A 131 6.73 -0.41 -4.70
C ALA A 131 5.77 0.73 -5.12
N PRO A 132 4.48 0.47 -5.45
CA PRO A 132 3.53 1.54 -5.79
C PRO A 132 3.26 2.51 -4.64
N GLU A 133 3.18 1.99 -3.42
CA GLU A 133 2.93 2.80 -2.21
C GLU A 133 4.14 3.67 -1.89
N LEU A 134 5.36 3.11 -2.06
CA LEU A 134 6.60 3.87 -1.94
C LEU A 134 6.67 5.02 -2.95
N ILE A 135 6.26 4.77 -4.21
CA ILE A 135 6.21 5.81 -5.25
C ILE A 135 5.18 6.89 -4.89
N ALA A 136 4.00 6.51 -4.38
CA ALA A 136 2.97 7.47 -3.99
C ALA A 136 3.43 8.36 -2.82
N LEU A 137 4.06 7.75 -1.81
CA LEU A 137 4.62 8.48 -0.66
C LEU A 137 5.79 9.39 -1.08
N ASP A 138 6.67 8.93 -1.95
CA ASP A 138 7.77 9.76 -2.49
C ASP A 138 7.25 10.99 -3.23
N ALA A 139 6.20 10.83 -4.04
CA ALA A 139 5.53 11.94 -4.71
C ALA A 139 4.92 12.94 -3.72
N LEU A 140 4.33 12.44 -2.62
CA LEU A 140 3.78 13.26 -1.53
C LEU A 140 4.88 14.08 -0.83
N LEU A 141 5.99 13.43 -0.45
CA LEU A 141 7.12 14.09 0.20
C LEU A 141 7.79 15.12 -0.74
N THR A 142 7.88 14.81 -2.03
CA THR A 142 8.40 15.72 -3.06
C THR A 142 7.56 17.00 -3.15
N ARG A 143 6.22 16.88 -3.09
CA ARG A 143 5.33 18.05 -3.05
C ARG A 143 5.54 18.87 -1.78
N ALA A 144 5.70 18.23 -0.63
CA ALA A 144 5.97 18.93 0.63
C ALA A 144 7.29 19.71 0.61
N VAL A 145 8.35 19.15 -0.01
CA VAL A 145 9.61 19.88 -0.26
C VAL A 145 9.37 21.08 -1.19
N ALA A 146 8.63 20.88 -2.28
CA ALA A 146 8.31 21.97 -3.22
C ALA A 146 7.49 23.11 -2.58
N ARG A 147 6.64 22.80 -1.59
CA ARG A 147 5.88 23.77 -0.79
C ARG A 147 6.73 24.43 0.32
N GLY A 148 7.95 23.96 0.55
CA GLY A 148 8.82 24.46 1.62
C GLY A 148 8.43 23.98 3.03
N GLU A 149 7.62 22.93 3.13
CA GLU A 149 7.24 22.32 4.41
C GLU A 149 8.34 21.40 4.98
N ILE A 150 9.21 20.87 4.11
CA ILE A 150 10.37 20.05 4.46
C ILE A 150 11.59 20.65 3.77
N ALA A 151 12.72 20.75 4.48
CA ALA A 151 13.97 21.16 3.85
C ALA A 151 14.47 20.11 2.84
N GLU A 152 14.96 20.54 1.68
CA GLU A 152 15.57 19.64 0.70
C GLU A 152 16.74 18.86 1.32
N GLY A 153 16.82 17.56 1.04
CA GLY A 153 17.85 16.69 1.60
C GLY A 153 17.64 16.27 3.06
N THR A 154 16.46 16.53 3.65
CA THR A 154 16.13 16.05 5.01
C THR A 154 16.28 14.53 5.10
N PRO A 155 17.23 14.00 5.90
CA PRO A 155 17.54 12.56 5.90
C PRO A 155 16.37 11.66 6.33
N ALA A 156 15.47 12.19 7.18
CA ALA A 156 14.31 11.44 7.67
C ALA A 156 13.31 11.05 6.57
N THR A 157 13.29 11.76 5.43
CA THR A 157 12.41 11.44 4.29
C THR A 157 12.55 9.98 3.83
N HIS A 158 13.77 9.44 3.80
CA HIS A 158 14.04 8.04 3.42
C HIS A 158 13.48 7.02 4.42
N PHE A 159 13.26 7.42 5.67
CA PHE A 159 12.80 6.54 6.73
C PHE A 159 11.30 6.60 6.96
N VAL A 160 10.56 7.54 6.35
CA VAL A 160 9.10 7.65 6.51
C VAL A 160 8.36 6.33 6.23
N PRO A 161 8.63 5.59 5.13
CA PRO A 161 7.94 4.31 4.90
C PRO A 161 8.19 3.28 6.01
N HIS A 162 9.41 3.26 6.56
CA HIS A 162 9.81 2.37 7.65
C HIS A 162 9.15 2.80 8.96
N MET A 163 9.07 4.10 9.24
CA MET A 163 8.40 4.64 10.44
C MET A 163 6.92 4.32 10.44
N MET A 164 6.25 4.46 9.28
CA MET A 164 4.84 4.13 9.12
C MET A 164 4.59 2.63 9.25
N THR A 165 5.30 1.82 8.45
CA THR A 165 5.17 0.36 8.50
C THR A 165 5.52 -0.19 9.88
N GLY A 166 6.55 0.38 10.52
CA GLY A 166 6.96 0.05 11.87
C GLY A 166 5.85 0.30 12.88
N ALA A 167 5.16 1.44 12.84
CA ALA A 167 4.04 1.72 13.73
C ALA A 167 2.88 0.71 13.57
N PHE A 168 2.53 0.40 12.31
CA PHE A 168 1.50 -0.60 12.00
C PHE A 168 1.83 -2.00 12.54
N VAL A 169 3.09 -2.41 12.46
CA VAL A 169 3.54 -3.73 12.91
C VAL A 169 3.81 -3.78 14.42
N ALA A 170 4.37 -2.71 14.98
CA ALA A 170 4.82 -2.66 16.36
C ALA A 170 3.68 -2.46 17.36
N ARG A 171 2.66 -1.64 17.04
CA ARG A 171 1.57 -1.36 18.00
C ARG A 171 0.84 -2.63 18.46
N PRO A 172 0.45 -3.58 17.58
CA PRO A 172 -0.16 -4.83 18.04
C PRO A 172 0.75 -5.67 18.94
N LEU A 173 2.08 -5.57 18.76
CA LEU A 173 3.05 -6.32 19.55
C LEU A 173 3.32 -5.69 20.92
N ILE A 174 3.28 -4.35 20.99
CA ILE A 174 3.59 -3.59 22.21
C ILE A 174 2.34 -3.40 23.06
N ASP A 175 1.24 -2.97 22.44
CA ASP A 175 0.02 -2.52 23.13
C ASP A 175 -1.15 -3.51 23.03
N ALA A 176 -0.98 -4.63 22.32
CA ALA A 176 -2.05 -5.57 21.99
C ALA A 176 -3.27 -4.89 21.33
N ALA A 177 -3.03 -3.81 20.57
CA ALA A 177 -4.03 -3.00 19.89
C ALA A 177 -3.62 -2.72 18.44
N TYR A 178 -4.58 -2.67 17.52
CA TYR A 178 -4.35 -2.31 16.12
C TYR A 178 -4.07 -0.82 15.97
N ALA A 179 -3.31 -0.42 14.95
CA ALA A 179 -3.05 0.98 14.62
C ALA A 179 -4.28 1.60 13.94
N ASP A 180 -5.23 2.08 14.76
CA ASP A 180 -6.40 2.86 14.32
C ASP A 180 -6.00 4.28 13.86
N ASP A 181 -6.94 4.94 13.19
CA ASP A 181 -6.78 6.31 12.69
C ASP A 181 -6.31 7.29 13.76
N ALA A 182 -6.90 7.22 14.96
CA ALA A 182 -6.57 8.12 16.05
C ALA A 182 -5.09 8.04 16.44
N PHE A 183 -4.57 6.82 16.61
CA PHE A 183 -3.16 6.61 16.90
C PHE A 183 -2.26 6.99 15.75
N LEU A 184 -2.63 6.68 14.51
CA LEU A 184 -1.80 7.01 13.35
C LEU A 184 -1.72 8.52 13.14
N TYR A 185 -2.81 9.26 13.38
CA TYR A 185 -2.79 10.72 13.37
C TYR A 185 -1.88 11.28 14.45
N GLU A 186 -1.95 10.76 15.67
CA GLU A 186 -1.06 11.15 16.76
C GLU A 186 0.40 10.81 16.45
N TYR A 187 0.67 9.61 15.92
CA TYR A 187 2.01 9.16 15.53
C TYR A 187 2.59 10.02 14.39
N ILE A 188 1.77 10.43 13.43
CA ILE A 188 2.17 11.38 12.39
C ILE A 188 2.64 12.69 13.03
N ASP A 189 1.85 13.26 13.95
CA ASP A 189 2.15 14.55 14.58
C ASP A 189 3.32 14.49 15.57
N ALA A 190 3.44 13.40 16.33
CA ALA A 190 4.42 13.28 17.40
C ALA A 190 5.78 12.74 16.92
N VAL A 191 5.80 11.99 15.82
CA VAL A 191 7.01 11.26 15.37
C VAL A 191 7.39 11.63 13.95
N ILE A 192 6.47 11.52 12.99
CA ILE A 192 6.81 11.68 11.56
C ILE A 192 7.09 13.15 11.21
N LEU A 193 6.16 14.07 11.49
CA LEU A 193 6.33 15.48 11.15
C LEU A 193 7.56 16.11 11.85
N PRO A 194 7.79 15.88 13.16
CA PRO A 194 8.99 16.40 13.82
C PRO A 194 10.29 15.82 13.25
N ALA A 195 10.32 14.53 12.89
CA ALA A 195 11.49 13.93 12.26
C ALA A 195 11.80 14.55 10.89
N LEU A 196 10.78 15.01 10.17
CA LEU A 196 10.92 15.73 8.90
C LEU A 196 11.27 17.21 9.08
N GLY A 197 11.37 17.71 10.32
CA GLY A 197 11.54 19.13 10.60
C GLY A 197 10.36 19.98 10.12
N ALA A 198 9.21 19.35 9.86
CA ALA A 198 7.99 20.03 9.47
C ALA A 198 7.39 20.66 10.72
N ASP A 199 7.40 21.98 10.78
CA ASP A 199 6.79 22.73 11.88
C ASP A 199 5.26 22.62 11.77
N PRO A 200 4.57 22.17 12.83
CA PRO A 200 3.11 22.03 12.84
C PRO A 200 2.34 23.33 12.55
N ASP A 201 3.00 24.50 12.65
CA ASP A 201 2.38 25.83 12.53
C ASP A 201 2.86 26.64 11.30
N VAL A 202 3.75 26.11 10.46
CA VAL A 202 4.21 26.84 9.26
C VAL A 202 3.13 26.79 8.17
N THR A 203 2.34 27.86 8.12
CA THR A 203 1.46 28.16 6.99
C THR A 203 2.34 28.46 5.76
N PRO A 204 2.01 27.95 4.55
CA PRO A 204 2.83 28.20 3.36
C PRO A 204 3.02 29.71 3.15
N ARG A 205 4.29 30.14 3.11
CA ARG A 205 4.63 31.53 2.79
C ARG A 205 4.13 31.80 1.37
N THR A 206 3.06 32.58 1.25
CA THR A 206 2.62 33.13 -0.03
C THR A 206 3.77 33.99 -0.56
N VAL A 207 4.48 33.51 -1.58
CA VAL A 207 5.42 34.32 -2.33
C VAL A 207 4.58 35.28 -3.16
N VAL A 208 4.43 36.51 -2.66
CA VAL A 208 3.92 37.63 -3.46
C VAL A 208 5.06 38.05 -4.39
N THR A 209 4.90 37.77 -5.67
CA THR A 209 5.75 38.30 -6.75
C THR A 209 5.31 39.71 -7.14
#